data_AF-A0A7L5AIE7-F1
#
_entry.id   AF-A0A7L5AIE7-F1
#
_cell.length_a   1.000
_cell.length_b   1.000
_cell.length_c   1.000
_cell.angle_alpha   90.00
_cell.angle_beta   90.00
_cell.angle_gamma   90.00
#
_symmetry.space_group_name_H-M   'P 1'
#
loop_
_entity.id
_entity.type
_entity.pdbx_description
1 polymer ?
#
loop_
_entity_poly.entity_id
_entity_poly.type
_entity_poly.pdbx_seq_one_letter_code
_entity_poly.pdbx_strand_id
1 'polypeptide(L)'
;MAFLLTPGQSADTSWLQATLAEIRVQGAAGRPRTRPDRVMADKGYPSKANRAWLREHGIAATIPERDDQIAHRRKKRGRPIEFGDHQKTRYRGRNVVERCFGKLKQWRGIAMRSDKTARNYHAGLCLAATLHWLTSGFSNTT
;
A
#
# COMPACT_ATOMS: atom_id res chain seq x y z
N MET A 1 -7.69 1.84 8.63
CA MET A 1 -6.97 2.17 7.36
C MET A 1 -6.19 3.45 7.58
N ALA A 2 -5.09 3.67 6.88
CA ALA A 2 -4.32 4.92 6.93
C ALA A 2 -4.29 5.54 5.52
N PHE A 3 -4.52 6.84 5.43
CA PHE A 3 -4.49 7.61 4.19
C PHE A 3 -3.54 8.79 4.37
N LEU A 4 -2.70 9.03 3.37
CA LEU A 4 -1.83 10.19 3.34
C LEU A 4 -2.07 10.92 2.02
N LEU A 5 -2.38 12.21 2.10
CA LEU A 5 -2.62 13.03 0.91
C LEU A 5 -1.30 13.69 0.49
N THR A 6 -0.93 13.45 -0.76
CA THR A 6 0.26 14.01 -1.38
C THR A 6 -0.08 15.24 -2.23
N PRO A 7 0.83 16.23 -2.32
CA PRO A 7 0.73 17.28 -3.33
C PRO A 7 0.74 16.69 -4.73
N GLY A 8 0.01 17.28 -5.68
CA GLY A 8 -0.13 16.73 -7.04
C GLY A 8 1.17 16.61 -7.85
N GLN A 9 2.22 17.32 -7.46
CA GLN A 9 3.56 17.27 -8.07
C GLN A 9 4.45 16.16 -7.50
N SER A 10 4.01 15.46 -6.44
CA SER A 10 4.83 14.47 -5.75
C SER A 10 4.46 13.06 -6.17
N ALA A 11 5.48 12.24 -6.45
CA ALA A 11 5.27 10.83 -6.76
C ALA A 11 4.89 10.06 -5.49
N ASP A 12 3.80 9.29 -5.54
CA ASP A 12 3.33 8.46 -4.41
C ASP A 12 4.41 7.50 -3.89
N THR A 13 5.33 7.08 -4.78
CA THR A 13 6.45 6.20 -4.48
C THR A 13 7.44 6.79 -3.48
N SER A 14 7.56 8.12 -3.42
CA SER A 14 8.39 8.83 -2.44
C SER A 14 7.76 8.88 -1.05
N TRP A 15 6.44 8.75 -0.96
CA TRP A 15 5.69 8.84 0.29
C TRP A 15 5.46 7.50 0.97
N LEU A 16 5.92 6.39 0.39
CA LEU A 16 5.74 5.04 0.96
C LEU A 16 6.17 4.96 2.43
N GLN A 17 7.31 5.56 2.78
CA GLN A 17 7.84 5.53 4.14
C GLN A 17 6.92 6.28 5.12
N ALA A 18 6.48 7.49 4.74
CA ALA A 18 5.55 8.29 5.51
C ALA A 18 4.20 7.58 5.68
N THR A 19 3.67 6.97 4.61
CA THR A 19 2.43 6.20 4.66
C THR A 19 2.52 5.00 5.60
N LEU A 20 3.65 4.27 5.58
CA LEU A 20 3.86 3.15 6.50
C LEU A 20 3.99 3.62 7.97
N ALA A 21 4.58 4.80 8.20
CA ALA A 21 4.71 5.38 9.53
C ALA A 21 3.37 5.78 10.17
N GLU A 22 2.32 5.99 9.38
CA GLU A 22 0.95 6.27 9.86
C GLU A 22 0.18 5.00 10.27
N ILE A 23 0.65 3.82 9.89
CA ILE A 23 -0.08 2.58 10.18
C ILE A 23 -0.07 2.32 11.68
N ARG A 24 -1.26 2.16 12.25
CA ARG A 24 -1.50 1.70 13.62
C ARG A 24 -2.51 0.56 13.57
N VAL A 25 -2.10 -0.62 14.00
CA VAL A 25 -2.99 -1.79 14.14
C VAL A 25 -3.17 -2.05 15.62
N GLN A 26 -4.40 -1.84 16.10
CA GLN A 26 -4.76 -2.15 17.48
C GLN A 26 -4.73 -3.68 17.69
N GLY A 27 -4.06 -4.12 18.74
CA GLY A 27 -4.06 -5.51 19.19
C GLY A 27 -5.11 -5.76 20.28
N ALA A 28 -5.20 -6.99 20.77
CA ALA A 28 -6.10 -7.35 21.88
C ALA A 28 -5.74 -6.62 23.20
N ALA A 29 -4.45 -6.35 23.42
CA ALA A 29 -3.96 -5.56 24.54
C ALA A 29 -2.61 -4.90 24.20
N GLY A 30 -2.30 -3.79 24.87
CA GLY A 30 -1.00 -3.12 24.78
C GLY A 30 -0.85 -2.08 23.65
N ARG A 31 0.40 -1.72 23.35
CA ARG A 31 0.73 -0.66 22.38
C ARG A 31 0.32 -1.08 20.95
N PRO A 32 -0.32 -0.20 20.15
CA PRO A 32 -0.67 -0.51 18.77
C PRO A 32 0.56 -0.89 17.97
N ARG A 33 0.44 -1.94 17.15
CA ARG A 33 1.51 -2.35 16.26
C ARG A 33 1.67 -1.32 15.14
N THR A 34 2.86 -0.77 15.01
CA THR A 34 3.20 0.25 14.01
C THR A 34 4.00 -0.30 12.82
N ARG A 35 4.60 -1.48 13.00
CA ARG A 35 5.45 -2.13 12.00
C ARG A 35 4.78 -3.37 11.42
N PRO A 36 4.51 -3.42 10.10
CA PRO A 36 4.04 -4.63 9.45
C PRO A 36 5.18 -5.64 9.28
N ASP A 37 4.85 -6.94 9.32
CA ASP A 37 5.83 -8.01 9.07
C ASP A 37 6.21 -8.07 7.58
N ARG A 38 5.26 -7.67 6.72
CA ARG A 38 5.43 -7.66 5.27
C ARG A 38 4.60 -6.56 4.61
N VAL A 39 5.19 -5.92 3.60
CA VAL A 39 4.53 -4.97 2.71
C VAL A 39 4.37 -5.56 1.32
N MET A 40 3.15 -5.51 0.80
CA MET A 40 2.83 -5.78 -0.61
C MET A 40 2.59 -4.44 -1.30
N ALA A 41 3.34 -4.15 -2.35
CA ALA A 41 3.22 -2.88 -3.06
C ALA A 41 3.42 -3.06 -4.57
N ASP A 42 2.99 -2.07 -5.32
CA ASP A 42 2.95 -2.11 -6.78
C ASP A 42 4.33 -2.02 -7.41
N LYS A 43 4.40 -2.39 -8.69
CA LYS A 43 5.60 -2.35 -9.55
C LYS A 43 6.27 -0.96 -9.66
N GLY A 44 5.58 0.11 -9.25
CA GLY A 44 6.13 1.47 -9.15
C GLY A 44 6.97 1.74 -7.89
N TYR A 45 6.76 0.97 -6.81
CA TYR A 45 7.44 1.17 -5.52
C TYR A 45 8.83 0.54 -5.31
N PRO A 46 9.47 -0.22 -6.24
CA PRO A 46 10.76 -0.87 -5.99
C PRO A 46 11.94 0.09 -6.15
N SER A 47 11.93 1.25 -5.49
CA SER A 47 13.08 2.15 -5.44
C SER A 47 14.18 1.61 -4.53
N LYS A 48 15.44 1.95 -4.79
CA LYS A 48 16.58 1.57 -3.93
C LYS A 48 16.37 2.08 -2.50
N ALA A 49 15.94 3.33 -2.36
CA ALA A 49 15.66 3.96 -1.06
C ALA A 49 14.56 3.21 -0.29
N ASN A 50 13.42 2.89 -0.94
CA ASN A 50 12.34 2.17 -0.29
C ASN A 50 12.76 0.75 0.11
N ARG A 51 13.51 0.05 -0.73
CA ARG A 51 14.01 -1.30 -0.39
C ARG A 51 15.08 -1.26 0.72
N ALA A 52 15.90 -0.22 0.79
CA ALA A 52 16.87 -0.05 1.88
C ALA A 52 16.14 0.22 3.20
N TRP A 53 15.20 1.17 3.20
CA TRP A 53 14.39 1.50 4.37
C TRP A 53 13.60 0.30 4.90
N LEU A 54 12.94 -0.47 4.03
CA LEU A 54 12.21 -1.69 4.44
C LEU A 54 13.15 -2.74 5.06
N ARG A 55 14.37 -2.90 4.56
CA ARG A 55 15.36 -3.84 5.12
C ARG A 55 15.87 -3.38 6.47
N GLU A 56 16.21 -2.10 6.61
CA GLU A 56 16.64 -1.49 7.87
C GLU A 56 15.57 -1.66 8.95
N HIS A 57 14.30 -1.50 8.57
CA HIS A 57 13.16 -1.70 9.45
C HIS A 57 12.75 -3.17 9.56
N GLY A 58 13.49 -4.13 8.99
CA GLY A 58 13.18 -5.57 9.02
C GLY A 58 11.77 -5.93 8.54
N ILE A 59 11.23 -5.17 7.58
CA ILE A 59 9.93 -5.39 6.95
C ILE A 59 10.16 -6.16 5.65
N ALA A 60 9.56 -7.34 5.51
CA ALA A 60 9.68 -8.08 4.27
C ALA A 60 8.90 -7.39 3.13
N ALA A 61 9.45 -7.36 1.92
CA ALA A 61 8.81 -6.68 0.78
C ALA A 61 8.43 -7.68 -0.31
N THR A 62 7.16 -7.71 -0.71
CA THR A 62 6.67 -8.39 -1.91
C THR A 62 6.30 -7.32 -2.94
N ILE A 63 7.29 -6.86 -3.70
CA ILE A 63 7.14 -5.79 -4.71
C ILE A 63 7.73 -6.29 -6.03
N PRO A 64 6.91 -6.45 -7.09
CA PRO A 64 7.41 -6.88 -8.38
C PRO A 64 8.39 -5.85 -8.94
N GLU A 65 9.45 -6.33 -9.61
CA GLU A 65 10.40 -5.44 -10.29
C GLU A 65 9.83 -4.98 -11.64
N ARG A 66 10.29 -3.82 -12.11
CA ARG A 66 9.95 -3.33 -13.45
C ARG A 66 10.67 -4.16 -14.53
N ASP A 67 10.07 -4.32 -15.71
CA ASP A 67 10.60 -5.25 -16.74
C ASP A 67 11.96 -4.78 -17.29
N ASP A 68 12.15 -3.47 -17.40
CA ASP A 68 13.42 -2.80 -17.72
C ASP A 68 14.51 -3.10 -16.68
N GLN A 69 14.16 -3.09 -15.39
CA GLN A 69 15.09 -3.43 -14.32
C GLN A 69 15.46 -4.91 -14.31
N ILE A 70 14.51 -5.80 -14.60
CA ILE A 70 14.75 -7.23 -14.76
C ILE A 70 15.71 -7.47 -15.94
N ALA A 71 15.45 -6.84 -17.09
CA ALA A 71 16.30 -6.96 -18.28
C ALA A 71 17.72 -6.44 -18.03
N HIS A 72 17.87 -5.30 -17.37
CA HIS A 72 19.17 -4.74 -17.02
C HIS A 72 19.93 -5.58 -15.97
N ARG A 73 19.21 -6.21 -15.03
CA ARG A 73 19.82 -7.11 -14.04
C ARG A 73 20.19 -8.47 -14.60
N ARG A 74 19.43 -9.03 -15.56
CA ARG A 74 19.83 -10.24 -16.29
C ARG A 74 21.17 -10.06 -17.03
N LYS A 75 21.49 -8.83 -17.44
CA LYS A 75 22.78 -8.47 -18.05
C LYS A 75 23.93 -8.33 -17.03
N LYS A 76 23.66 -8.28 -15.72
CA LYS A 76 24.68 -8.18 -14.67
C LYS A 76 24.82 -9.50 -13.91
N ARG A 77 26.05 -9.97 -13.72
CA ARG A 77 26.33 -11.12 -12.84
C ARG A 77 26.03 -10.73 -11.39
N GLY A 78 25.04 -11.37 -10.77
CA GLY A 78 24.62 -11.11 -9.39
C GLY A 78 23.43 -11.95 -8.95
N ARG A 79 23.04 -11.88 -7.66
CA ARG A 79 21.95 -12.68 -7.07
C ARG A 79 20.61 -12.37 -7.76
N PRO A 80 19.95 -13.38 -8.39
CA PRO A 80 18.62 -13.21 -8.94
C PRO A 80 17.63 -12.87 -7.82
N ILE A 81 16.94 -11.73 -7.92
CA ILE A 81 15.71 -11.51 -7.17
C ILE A 81 14.60 -12.08 -8.05
N GLU A 82 14.52 -13.40 -8.15
CA GLU A 82 13.38 -14.01 -8.80
C GLU A 82 12.14 -13.67 -7.99
N PHE A 83 11.18 -13.01 -8.64
CA PHE A 83 9.82 -12.93 -8.15
C PHE A 83 9.18 -14.31 -8.34
N GLY A 84 9.62 -15.27 -7.53
CA GLY A 84 9.26 -16.67 -7.64
C GLY A 84 7.78 -16.93 -7.38
N ASP A 85 7.33 -18.16 -7.59
CA ASP A 85 5.91 -18.49 -7.53
C ASP A 85 5.29 -18.23 -6.14
N HIS A 86 6.05 -18.43 -5.06
CA HIS A 86 5.62 -18.02 -3.72
C HIS A 86 5.40 -16.51 -3.58
N GLN A 87 6.19 -15.66 -4.25
CA GLN A 87 5.99 -14.21 -4.25
C GLN A 87 4.80 -13.82 -5.12
N LYS A 88 4.57 -14.48 -6.26
CA LYS A 88 3.38 -14.29 -7.10
C LYS A 88 2.10 -14.65 -6.34
N THR A 89 2.09 -15.79 -5.64
CA THR A 89 0.94 -16.21 -4.82
C THR A 89 0.66 -15.19 -3.72
N ARG A 90 1.70 -14.69 -3.04
CA ARG A 90 1.53 -13.62 -2.05
C ARG A 90 1.03 -12.33 -2.70
N TYR A 91 1.55 -11.97 -3.88
CA TYR A 91 1.15 -10.76 -4.59
C TYR A 91 -0.33 -10.77 -5.02
N ARG A 92 -0.98 -11.94 -5.15
CA ARG A 92 -2.45 -12.03 -5.31
C ARG A 92 -3.23 -11.34 -4.19
N GLY A 93 -2.64 -11.21 -2.99
CA GLY A 93 -3.20 -10.48 -1.86
C GLY A 93 -3.45 -8.99 -2.12
N ARG A 94 -2.84 -8.41 -3.18
CA ARG A 94 -3.09 -7.03 -3.63
C ARG A 94 -4.56 -6.80 -4.01
N ASN A 95 -5.29 -7.83 -4.45
CA ASN A 95 -6.71 -7.74 -4.78
C ASN A 95 -7.56 -7.17 -3.64
N VAL A 96 -7.16 -7.36 -2.37
CA VAL A 96 -7.85 -6.76 -1.22
C VAL A 96 -7.76 -5.22 -1.26
N VAL A 97 -6.56 -4.71 -1.53
CA VAL A 97 -6.31 -3.26 -1.65
C VAL A 97 -7.03 -2.70 -2.88
N GLU A 98 -6.98 -3.39 -4.01
CA GLU A 98 -7.67 -2.98 -5.24
C GLU A 98 -9.19 -2.92 -5.07
N ARG A 99 -9.79 -3.93 -4.43
CA ARG A 99 -11.22 -3.93 -4.11
C ARG A 99 -11.58 -2.80 -3.17
N CYS A 100 -10.76 -2.54 -2.15
CA CYS A 100 -10.95 -1.41 -1.25
C CYS A 100 -10.93 -0.08 -2.01
N PHE A 101 -9.92 0.17 -2.85
CA PHE A 101 -9.87 1.39 -3.68
C PHE A 101 -11.04 1.47 -4.66
N GLY A 102 -11.45 0.35 -5.25
CA GLY A 102 -12.64 0.27 -6.10
C GLY A 102 -13.91 0.69 -5.36
N LYS A 103 -14.10 0.22 -4.12
CA LYS A 103 -15.22 0.62 -3.25
C LYS A 103 -15.17 2.10 -2.88
N LEU A 104 -14.00 2.62 -2.51
CA LEU A 104 -13.83 4.05 -2.23
C LEU A 104 -14.16 4.90 -3.46
N LYS A 105 -13.77 4.46 -4.66
CA LYS A 105 -14.08 5.14 -5.93
C LYS A 105 -15.54 5.03 -6.38
N GLN A 106 -16.40 4.26 -5.71
CA GLN A 106 -17.85 4.32 -5.97
C GLN A 106 -18.42 5.70 -5.58
N TRP A 107 -17.74 6.41 -4.68
CA TRP A 107 -18.12 7.75 -4.26
C TRP A 107 -17.60 8.76 -5.28
N ARG A 108 -18.51 9.38 -6.02
CA ARG A 108 -18.18 10.29 -7.13
C ARG A 108 -17.25 11.43 -6.72
N GLY A 109 -17.42 11.98 -5.52
CA GLY A 109 -16.55 13.03 -4.97
C GLY A 109 -15.10 12.57 -4.75
N ILE A 110 -14.91 11.32 -4.31
CA ILE A 110 -13.59 10.71 -4.13
C ILE A 110 -12.96 10.39 -5.48
N ALA A 111 -13.72 9.78 -6.39
CA ALA A 111 -13.26 9.38 -7.72
C ALA A 111 -12.80 10.55 -8.58
N MET A 112 -13.55 11.65 -8.57
CA MET A 112 -13.24 12.87 -9.32
C MET A 112 -12.26 13.79 -8.60
N ARG A 113 -12.00 13.56 -7.30
CA ARG A 113 -11.24 14.47 -6.44
C ARG A 113 -11.78 15.90 -6.53
N SER A 114 -13.09 16.05 -6.33
CA SER A 114 -13.78 17.34 -6.51
C SER A 114 -13.69 18.29 -5.32
N ASP A 115 -13.24 17.83 -4.16
CA ASP A 115 -13.12 18.65 -2.96
C ASP A 115 -12.01 19.70 -3.11
N LYS A 116 -12.35 20.97 -2.82
CA LYS A 116 -11.42 22.10 -2.91
C LYS A 116 -10.32 22.08 -1.84
N THR A 117 -10.59 21.51 -0.67
CA THR A 117 -9.65 21.49 0.45
C THR A 117 -9.20 20.06 0.77
N ALA A 118 -7.92 19.90 1.09
CA ALA A 118 -7.36 18.60 1.48
C ALA A 118 -8.06 18.03 2.72
N ARG A 119 -8.51 18.88 3.66
CA ARG A 119 -9.25 18.48 4.86
C ARG A 119 -10.59 17.82 4.51
N ASN A 120 -11.37 18.42 3.61
CA ASN A 120 -12.67 17.87 3.23
C ASN A 120 -12.51 16.57 2.44
N TYR A 121 -11.54 16.53 1.52
CA TYR A 121 -11.21 15.31 0.79
C TYR A 121 -10.79 14.17 1.72
N HIS A 122 -9.91 14.47 2.70
CA HIS A 122 -9.47 13.49 3.69
C HIS A 122 -10.62 13.01 4.57
N ALA A 123 -11.50 13.92 5.02
CA ALA A 123 -12.69 13.55 5.78
C ALA A 123 -13.62 12.63 4.98
N GLY A 124 -13.82 12.91 3.68
CA GLY A 124 -14.58 12.05 2.78
C GLY A 124 -13.97 10.65 2.62
N LEU A 125 -12.64 10.56 2.46
CA LEU A 125 -11.92 9.29 2.43
C LEU A 125 -12.09 8.51 3.74
N CYS A 126 -11.91 9.14 4.89
CA CYS A 126 -12.09 8.52 6.20
C CYS A 126 -13.52 8.02 6.40
N LEU A 127 -14.53 8.82 6.00
CA LEU A 127 -15.93 8.44 6.09
C LEU A 127 -16.24 7.22 5.22
N ALA A 128 -15.85 7.25 3.95
CA ALA A 128 -16.07 6.15 3.02
C ALA A 128 -15.34 4.87 3.48
N ALA A 129 -14.11 5.00 4.01
CA ALA A 129 -13.36 3.88 4.56
C ALA A 129 -14.02 3.30 5.82
N THR A 130 -14.57 4.14 6.69
CA THR A 130 -15.28 3.71 7.90
C THR A 130 -16.56 2.95 7.54
N LEU A 131 -17.35 3.48 6.59
CA LEU A 131 -18.54 2.80 6.09
C LEU A 131 -18.20 1.48 5.39
N HIS A 132 -17.11 1.45 4.62
CA HIS A 132 -16.63 0.21 4.02
C HIS A 132 -16.22 -0.81 5.09
N TRP A 133 -15.57 -0.38 6.17
CA TRP A 133 -15.19 -1.25 7.28
C TRP A 133 -16.40 -1.83 8.02
N LEU A 134 -17.40 -1.00 8.33
CA LEU A 134 -18.64 -1.45 8.97
C LEU A 134 -19.39 -2.47 8.10
N THR A 135 -19.45 -2.25 6.80
CA THR A 135 -20.15 -3.17 5.87
C THR A 135 -19.38 -4.46 5.59
N SER A 136 -18.04 -4.40 5.58
CA SER A 136 -17.20 -5.58 5.36
C SER A 136 -17.06 -6.48 6.59
N GLY A 137 -17.16 -5.91 7.80
CA GLY A 137 -17.18 -6.68 9.05
C GLY A 137 -18.35 -7.66 9.17
N PHE A 138 -19.51 -7.31 8.59
CA PHE A 138 -20.68 -8.20 8.56
C PHE A 138 -20.59 -9.35 7.53
N SER A 139 -19.66 -9.29 6.57
CA SER A 139 -19.60 -10.25 5.46
C SER A 139 -18.67 -11.45 5.70
N ASN A 140 -17.95 -11.52 6.83
CA ASN A 140 -16.94 -12.56 7.11
C ASN A 140 -17.31 -13.47 8.30
N THR A 141 -18.57 -13.49 8.71
CA THR A 141 -19.11 -14.37 9.77
C THR A 141 -20.34 -15.15 9.31
N THR A 142 -20.19 -15.92 8.22
CA THR A 142 -21.10 -17.03 7.86
C THR A 142 -20.33 -18.08 7.09
#